data_AF-A0A7C9DG14-F1
#
_entry.id   AF-A0A7C9DG14-F1
#
_cell.length_a   1.000
_cell.length_b   1.000
_cell.length_c   1.000
_cell.angle_alpha   90.00
_cell.angle_beta   90.00
_cell.angle_gamma   90.00
#
_symmetry.space_group_name_H-M   'P 1'
#
loop_
_entity.id
_entity.type
_entity.pdbx_description
1 polymer ?
#
loop_
_entity_poly.entity_id
_entity_poly.type
_entity_poly.pdbx_seq_one_letter_code
_entity_poly.pdbx_strand_id
1 'polypeptide(L)'
;YAEMIGNVMVDARSTGKYYHFVRLMGRAASHITLECALQTHPNISLIGEEVYAKKQTLKNVTDYMVDIICKRADHGYNYGVILIPEGLIDFIPEVQKLIAELNEILAHEVVDEAGLWKKKLT
;
A
#
# COMPACT_ATOMS: atom_id res chain seq x y z
N TYR A 1 -13.46 5.48 10.39
CA TYR A 1 -12.33 4.59 10.08
C TYR A 1 -11.61 4.10 11.33
N ALA A 2 -11.17 5.00 12.22
CA ALA A 2 -10.42 4.64 13.43
C ALA A 2 -11.12 3.60 14.33
N GLU A 3 -12.43 3.72 14.57
CA GLU A 3 -13.18 2.73 15.38
C GLU A 3 -13.08 1.31 14.82
N MET A 4 -13.36 1.13 13.52
CA MET A 4 -13.27 -0.18 12.87
C MET A 4 -11.84 -0.73 12.87
N ILE A 5 -10.83 0.12 12.64
CA ILE A 5 -9.42 -0.27 12.72
C ILE A 5 -9.09 -0.75 14.14
N GLY A 6 -9.55 -0.02 15.16
CA GLY A 6 -9.39 -0.40 16.57
C GLY A 6 -10.01 -1.76 16.87
N ASN A 7 -11.22 -2.02 16.36
CA ASN A 7 -11.88 -3.32 16.50
C ASN A 7 -11.06 -4.44 15.85
N VAL A 8 -10.53 -4.22 14.64
CA VAL A 8 -9.65 -5.18 13.96
C VAL A 8 -8.34 -5.40 14.73
N MET A 9 -7.78 -4.35 15.34
CA MET A 9 -6.58 -4.49 16.18
C MET A 9 -6.83 -5.32 17.43
N VAL A 10 -8.00 -5.17 18.07
CA VAL A 10 -8.40 -6.00 19.22
C VAL A 10 -8.60 -7.45 18.78
N ASP A 11 -9.21 -7.68 17.62
CA ASP A 11 -9.40 -9.02 17.05
C ASP A 11 -8.07 -9.71 16.73
N ALA A 12 -7.15 -8.99 16.05
CA ALA A 12 -5.82 -9.45 15.74
C ALA A 12 -5.03 -9.85 17.00
N ARG A 13 -5.13 -9.04 18.06
CA ARG A 13 -4.52 -9.33 19.37
C ARG A 13 -5.17 -10.52 20.07
N SER A 14 -6.47 -10.71 19.92
CA SER A 14 -7.21 -11.79 20.60
C SER A 14 -6.94 -13.16 19.96
N THR A 15 -6.89 -13.23 18.63
CA THR A 15 -6.61 -14.49 17.92
C THR A 15 -5.11 -14.77 17.83
N GLY A 16 -4.28 -13.73 17.70
CA GLY A 16 -2.82 -13.82 17.68
C GLY A 16 -2.22 -14.45 16.42
N LYS A 17 -2.97 -14.52 15.31
CA LYS A 17 -2.59 -15.27 14.09
C LYS A 17 -2.67 -14.47 12.78
N TYR A 18 -3.33 -13.32 12.78
CA TYR A 18 -3.68 -12.62 11.55
C TYR A 18 -2.94 -11.30 11.38
N TYR A 19 -2.52 -11.06 10.13
CA TYR A 19 -2.09 -9.76 9.66
C TYR A 19 -3.20 -9.13 8.82
N HIS A 20 -3.76 -8.02 9.30
CA HIS A 20 -4.82 -7.30 8.59
C HIS A 20 -4.23 -6.14 7.80
N PHE A 21 -4.45 -6.17 6.49
CA PHE A 21 -4.09 -5.10 5.58
C PHE A 21 -5.34 -4.24 5.35
N VAL A 22 -5.36 -3.04 5.92
CA VAL A 22 -6.50 -2.13 5.85
C VAL A 22 -6.21 -1.04 4.83
N ARG A 23 -6.91 -1.10 3.70
CA ARG A 23 -6.86 -0.07 2.68
C ARG A 23 -7.79 1.09 3.07
N LEU A 24 -7.24 2.29 3.14
CA LEU A 24 -7.99 3.51 3.45
C LEU A 24 -8.19 4.36 2.21
N MET A 25 -9.38 4.96 2.11
CA MET A 25 -9.68 5.91 1.05
C MET A 25 -8.77 7.13 1.18
N GLY A 26 -8.22 7.58 0.05
CA GLY A 26 -7.28 8.69 0.02
C GLY A 26 -6.33 8.53 -1.16
N ARG A 27 -6.65 9.21 -2.26
CA ARG A 27 -5.85 9.14 -3.50
C ARG A 27 -4.71 10.14 -3.52
N ALA A 28 -5.02 11.43 -3.30
CA ALA A 28 -4.07 12.52 -3.49
C ALA A 28 -3.22 12.84 -2.25
N ALA A 29 -3.66 12.42 -1.06
CA ALA A 29 -2.98 12.70 0.21
C ALA A 29 -3.28 11.62 1.24
N SER A 30 -2.36 11.42 2.18
CA SER A 30 -2.46 10.38 3.23
C SER A 30 -3.02 10.90 4.55
N HIS A 31 -3.67 12.07 4.59
CA HIS A 31 -4.18 12.67 5.84
C HIS A 31 -5.12 11.74 6.62
N ILE A 32 -6.01 11.00 5.92
CA ILE A 32 -6.91 10.04 6.58
C ILE A 32 -6.12 8.90 7.22
N THR A 33 -5.11 8.38 6.52
CA THR A 33 -4.23 7.33 7.01
C THR A 33 -3.43 7.79 8.22
N LEU A 34 -2.87 9.01 8.16
CA LEU A 34 -2.12 9.60 9.26
C LEU A 34 -2.99 9.80 10.50
N GLU A 35 -4.20 10.36 10.33
CA GLU A 35 -5.15 10.56 11.43
C GLU A 35 -5.55 9.22 12.08
N CYS A 36 -5.87 8.21 11.26
CA CYS A 36 -6.19 6.88 11.76
C CYS A 36 -4.98 6.24 12.47
N ALA A 37 -3.77 6.43 11.96
CA ALA A 37 -2.55 5.92 12.57
C ALA A 37 -2.29 6.56 13.95
N LEU A 38 -2.50 7.88 14.08
CA LEU A 38 -2.35 8.59 15.34
C LEU A 38 -3.40 8.19 16.38
N GLN A 39 -4.64 7.93 15.97
CA GLN A 39 -5.70 7.52 16.89
C GLN A 39 -5.60 6.05 17.33
N THR A 40 -5.18 5.17 16.42
CA THR A 40 -5.26 3.71 16.65
C THR A 40 -3.93 3.05 16.96
N HIS A 41 -2.80 3.72 16.70
CA HIS A 41 -1.45 3.19 16.90
C HIS A 41 -1.22 1.79 16.27
N PRO A 42 -1.47 1.64 14.95
CA PRO A 42 -1.25 0.38 14.24
C PRO A 42 0.24 0.02 14.18
N ASN A 43 0.57 -1.22 13.81
CA ASN A 43 1.95 -1.68 13.76
C ASN A 43 2.75 -1.07 12.61
N ILE A 44 2.08 -0.87 11.46
CA ILE A 44 2.65 -0.24 10.28
C ILE A 44 1.62 0.72 9.70
N SER A 45 2.06 1.91 9.31
CA SER A 45 1.26 2.86 8.52
C SER A 45 2.12 3.43 7.42
N LEU A 46 1.64 3.35 6.18
CA LEU A 46 2.33 3.91 5.03
C LEU A 46 1.81 5.31 4.75
N ILE A 47 2.72 6.26 4.57
CA ILE A 47 2.43 7.65 4.23
C ILE A 47 2.99 7.89 2.82
N GLY A 48 2.11 8.12 1.84
CA GLY A 48 2.49 8.30 0.44
C GLY A 48 3.49 9.43 0.23
N GLU A 49 3.32 10.54 0.94
CA GLU A 49 4.18 11.71 0.88
C GLU A 49 5.62 11.38 1.33
N GLU A 50 5.78 10.52 2.33
CA GLU A 50 7.09 10.05 2.80
C GLU A 50 7.74 9.11 1.77
N VAL A 51 6.95 8.19 1.18
CA VAL A 51 7.40 7.27 0.13
C VAL A 51 7.92 8.04 -1.08
N TYR A 52 7.20 9.09 -1.49
CA TYR A 52 7.60 9.98 -2.58
C TYR A 52 8.86 10.78 -2.24
N ALA A 53 8.92 11.40 -1.05
CA ALA A 53 10.07 12.19 -0.62
C ALA A 53 11.36 11.36 -0.55
N LYS A 54 11.25 10.11 -0.08
CA LYS A 54 12.37 9.16 0.02
C LYS A 54 12.65 8.42 -1.29
N LYS A 55 11.86 8.66 -2.36
CA LYS A 55 11.94 7.94 -3.64
C LYS A 55 12.01 6.43 -3.46
N GLN A 56 11.18 5.91 -2.56
CA GLN A 56 11.17 4.48 -2.29
C GLN A 56 10.57 3.72 -3.48
N THR A 57 11.18 2.59 -3.81
CA THR A 57 10.62 1.62 -4.76
C THR A 57 9.58 0.75 -4.06
N LEU A 58 8.73 0.09 -4.82
CA LEU A 58 7.78 -0.90 -4.31
C LEU A 58 8.50 -1.97 -3.50
N LYS A 59 9.68 -2.41 -3.98
CA LYS A 59 10.53 -3.36 -3.26
C LYS A 59 10.95 -2.81 -1.89
N ASN A 60 11.40 -1.55 -1.81
CA ASN A 60 11.80 -0.96 -0.53
C ASN A 60 10.62 -0.89 0.46
N VAL A 61 9.42 -0.58 -0.03
CA VAL A 61 8.21 -0.56 0.81
C VAL A 61 7.87 -1.97 1.30
N THR A 62 7.91 -2.98 0.44
CA THR A 62 7.66 -4.37 0.85
C THR A 62 8.73 -4.89 1.81
N ASP A 63 10.00 -4.59 1.55
CA ASP A 63 11.12 -5.00 2.42
C ASP A 63 10.99 -4.38 3.81
N TYR A 64 10.59 -3.11 3.90
CA TYR A 64 10.27 -2.45 5.17
C TYR A 64 9.15 -3.14 5.94
N MET A 65 8.08 -3.53 5.24
CA MET A 65 6.96 -4.23 5.87
C MET A 65 7.38 -5.62 6.38
N VAL A 66 8.12 -6.37 5.56
CA VAL A 66 8.61 -7.70 5.90
C VAL A 66 9.57 -7.64 7.08
N ASP A 67 10.50 -6.69 7.13
CA ASP A 67 11.44 -6.52 8.24
C ASP A 67 10.70 -6.31 9.58
N ILE A 68 9.65 -5.48 9.61
CA ILE A 68 8.82 -5.29 10.81
C ILE A 68 8.07 -6.57 11.18
N ILE A 69 7.51 -7.28 10.20
CA ILE A 69 6.80 -8.55 10.44
C ILE A 69 7.75 -9.59 11.04
N CYS A 70 8.95 -9.76 10.46
CA CYS A 70 9.96 -10.68 10.97
C CYS A 70 10.40 -10.31 12.39
N LYS A 71 10.72 -9.05 12.66
CA LYS A 71 11.09 -8.58 14.01
C LYS A 71 9.99 -8.86 15.03
N ARG A 72 8.72 -8.69 14.66
CA ARG A 72 7.58 -8.99 15.53
C ARG A 72 7.41 -10.49 15.75
N ALA A 73 7.60 -11.30 14.71
CA ALA A 73 7.56 -12.75 14.80
C ALA A 73 8.63 -13.31 15.73
N ASP A 74 9.85 -12.75 15.72
CA ASP A 74 10.94 -13.11 16.65
C ASP A 74 10.56 -12.88 18.12
N HIS A 75 9.66 -11.92 18.38
CA HIS A 75 9.12 -11.63 19.71
C HIS A 75 7.84 -12.42 20.02
N GLY A 76 7.46 -13.38 19.17
CA GLY A 76 6.25 -14.19 19.32
C GLY A 76 4.95 -13.52 18.89
N TYR A 77 5.02 -12.33 18.29
CA TYR A 77 3.86 -11.57 17.81
C TYR A 77 3.58 -11.84 16.34
N ASN A 78 2.96 -12.98 16.03
CA ASN A 78 2.56 -13.37 14.66
C ASN A 78 1.24 -12.72 14.19
N TYR A 79 0.99 -11.49 14.62
CA TYR A 79 -0.19 -10.72 14.26
C TYR A 79 0.14 -9.25 14.15
N GLY A 80 -0.69 -8.53 13.40
CA GLY A 80 -0.58 -7.09 13.30
C GLY A 80 -1.61 -6.45 12.39
N VAL A 81 -1.65 -5.13 12.43
CA VAL A 81 -2.51 -4.32 11.55
C VAL A 81 -1.63 -3.33 10.80
N ILE A 82 -1.87 -3.25 9.50
CA ILE A 82 -1.12 -2.45 8.54
C ILE A 82 -2.10 -1.53 7.84
N LEU A 83 -1.86 -0.22 7.90
CA LEU A 83 -2.66 0.78 7.19
C LEU A 83 -2.00 1.17 5.87
N ILE A 84 -2.77 1.10 4.79
CA ILE A 84 -2.32 1.41 3.42
C ILE A 84 -3.24 2.47 2.82
N PRO A 85 -2.74 3.64 2.39
CA PRO A 85 -3.53 4.59 1.62
C PRO A 85 -3.77 4.01 0.22
N GLU A 86 -5.00 4.12 -0.29
CA GLU A 86 -5.36 3.68 -1.64
C GLU A 86 -4.46 4.29 -2.72
N GLY A 87 -4.12 5.57 -2.58
CA GLY A 87 -3.25 6.29 -3.51
C GLY A 87 -1.76 5.97 -3.42
N LEU A 88 -1.32 5.04 -2.55
CA LEU A 88 0.10 4.74 -2.32
C LEU A 88 0.88 4.52 -3.63
N ILE A 89 0.24 3.84 -4.59
CA ILE A 89 0.82 3.46 -5.87
C ILE A 89 1.17 4.70 -6.71
N ASP A 90 0.34 5.75 -6.63
CA ASP A 90 0.56 7.03 -7.32
C ASP A 90 1.76 7.79 -6.73
N PHE A 91 2.26 7.44 -5.53
CA PHE A 91 3.44 8.06 -4.93
C PHE A 91 4.76 7.33 -5.22
N ILE A 92 4.71 6.14 -5.85
CA ILE A 92 5.92 5.37 -6.19
C ILE A 92 6.41 5.82 -7.58
N PRO A 93 7.62 6.42 -7.69
CA PRO A 93 8.08 7.01 -8.95
C PRO A 93 8.15 6.03 -10.12
N GLU A 94 8.54 4.78 -9.87
CA GLU A 94 8.64 3.74 -10.90
C GLU A 94 7.27 3.38 -11.48
N VAL A 95 6.22 3.39 -10.65
CA VAL A 95 4.86 3.06 -11.08
C VAL A 95 4.22 4.25 -11.79
N GLN A 96 4.49 5.48 -11.34
CA GLN A 96 4.08 6.69 -12.07
C GLN A 96 4.62 6.68 -13.51
N LYS A 97 5.91 6.34 -13.68
CA LYS A 97 6.54 6.25 -15.00
C LYS A 97 5.87 5.17 -15.86
N LEU A 98 5.62 3.99 -15.30
CA LEU A 98 4.93 2.90 -16.00
C LEU A 98 3.50 3.30 -16.43
N ILE A 99 2.75 3.97 -15.55
CA ILE A 99 1.40 4.45 -15.86
C ILE A 99 1.44 5.51 -16.97
N ALA A 100 2.42 6.42 -16.94
CA ALA A 100 2.59 7.44 -17.97
C ALA A 100 2.91 6.80 -19.33
N GLU A 101 3.87 5.87 -19.39
CA GLU A 101 4.22 5.12 -20.61
C GLU A 101 3.01 4.35 -21.16
N LEU A 102 2.23 3.70 -20.30
CA LEU A 102 1.03 2.97 -20.70
C LEU A 102 -0.05 3.91 -21.26
N ASN A 103 -0.25 5.07 -20.63
CA ASN A 103 -1.22 6.06 -21.09
C ASN A 103 -0.81 6.66 -22.45
N GLU A 104 0.47 6.90 -22.69
CA GLU A 104 0.96 7.35 -24.00
C GLU A 104 0.70 6.30 -25.09
N ILE A 105 0.96 5.01 -24.81
CA ILE A 105 0.66 3.92 -25.75
C ILE A 105 -0.85 3.87 -26.04
N LEU A 106 -1.69 3.93 -25.01
CA LEU A 106 -3.15 3.89 -25.16
C LEU A 106 -3.73 5.13 -25.87
N ALA A 107 -3.09 6.30 -25.73
CA ALA A 107 -3.52 7.52 -26.40
C ALA A 107 -3.11 7.56 -27.88
N HIS A 108 -2.03 6.87 -28.25
CA HIS A 108 -1.53 6.84 -29.62
C HIS A 108 -1.97 5.59 -30.43
N GLU A 109 -2.30 4.48 -29.79
CA GLU A 109 -2.85 3.29 -30.46
C GLU A 109 -4.39 3.26 -30.31
N VAL A 110 -5.11 3.30 -31.44
CA VAL A 110 -6.56 3.01 -31.47
C VAL A 110 -6.73 1.63 -30.86
N VAL A 111 -7.46 1.53 -29.74
CA VAL A 111 -7.74 0.26 -29.07
C VAL A 111 -8.56 -0.61 -30.04
N ASP A 112 -7.87 -1.47 -30.79
CA ASP A 112 -8.52 -2.55 -31.52
C ASP A 112 -9.23 -3.42 -30.49
N GLU A 113 -10.56 -3.53 -30.59
CA GLU A 113 -11.40 -4.40 -29.73
C GLU A 113 -10.91 -5.86 -29.69
N ALA A 114 -10.05 -6.25 -30.65
CA ALA A 114 -9.41 -7.55 -30.73
C ALA A 114 -8.16 -7.74 -29.82
N GLY A 115 -7.71 -6.72 -29.08
CA GLY A 115 -6.64 -6.87 -28.07
C GLY A 115 -5.24 -7.16 -28.62
N LEU A 116 -4.95 -6.73 -29.85
CA LEU A 116 -3.68 -6.97 -30.57
C LEU A 116 -2.44 -6.34 -29.89
N TRP A 117 -2.62 -5.32 -29.05
CA TRP A 117 -1.55 -4.70 -28.25
C TRP A 117 -0.79 -5.70 -27.36
N LYS A 118 -1.46 -6.79 -26.93
CA LYS A 118 -0.85 -7.84 -26.10
C LYS A 118 0.31 -8.57 -26.79
N LYS A 119 0.34 -8.61 -28.13
CA LYS A 119 1.42 -9.29 -28.88
C LYS A 119 2.73 -8.50 -28.92
N LYS A 120 2.73 -7.20 -28.61
CA LYS A 120 3.95 -6.37 -28.53
C LYS A 120 4.60 -6.41 -27.14
N LEU A 121 3.96 -7.01 -26.15
CA LEU A 121 4.46 -7.16 -24.77
C LEU A 121 5.20 -8.49 -24.53
N THR A 122 5.36 -9.31 -25.57
CA THR A 122 6.17 -10.55 -25.55
C THR A 122 7.45 -10.31 -26.33
#